data_AF-A0A966WPQ4-F1
#
_entry.id   AF-A0A966WPQ4-F1
#
_cell.length_a   1.000
_cell.length_b   1.000
_cell.length_c   1.000
_cell.angle_alpha   90.00
_cell.angle_beta   90.00
_cell.angle_gamma   90.00
#
_symmetry.space_group_name_H-M   'P 1'
#
loop_
_entity.id
_entity.type
_entity.pdbx_description
1 polymer ?
#
loop_
_entity_poly.entity_id
_entity_poly.type
_entity_poly.pdbx_seq_one_letter_code
_entity_poly.pdbx_strand_id
1 'polypeptide(L)' 'RARRADRIKILVWDGSGIVLVWKQLEGGPLRWPPVVDGAVRLTPVEFAALFDAIDWTRVQSTRRFHRPSAPA' A
#
# COMPACT_ATOMS: atom_id res chain seq x y z
N ARG A 1 -5.20 17.42 5.03
CA ARG A 1 -5.76 16.07 5.31
C ARG A 1 -7.10 15.95 4.60
N ALA A 2 -7.30 14.94 3.76
CA ALA A 2 -8.60 14.76 3.09
C ALA A 2 -9.70 14.55 4.15
N ARG A 3 -10.82 15.30 4.06
CA ARG A 3 -11.97 15.13 4.98
C ARG A 3 -12.66 13.77 4.84
N ARG A 4 -12.36 13.04 3.76
CA ARG A 4 -12.97 11.78 3.36
C ARG A 4 -11.90 10.70 3.31
N ALA A 5 -11.94 9.79 4.28
CA ALA A 5 -10.97 8.70 4.41
C ALA A 5 -11.30 7.50 3.50
N ASP A 6 -12.45 7.49 2.84
CA ASP A 6 -12.91 6.50 1.87
C ASP A 6 -12.28 6.67 0.46
N ARG A 7 -11.43 7.68 0.27
CA ARG A 7 -10.87 8.02 -1.05
C ARG A 7 -9.35 8.09 -1.02
N ILE A 8 -8.74 7.57 -2.06
CA ILE A 8 -7.29 7.62 -2.27
C ILE A 8 -6.95 8.16 -3.65
N LYS A 9 -5.93 9.01 -3.71
CA LYS A 9 -5.27 9.46 -4.93
C LYS A 9 -3.80 9.07 -4.83
N ILE A 10 -3.28 8.39 -5.85
CA ILE A 10 -1.87 7.98 -5.93
C ILE A 10 -1.33 8.49 -7.25
N LEU A 11 -0.24 9.24 -7.17
CA LEU A 11 0.56 9.59 -8.34
C LEU A 11 1.74 8.64 -8.38
N VAL A 12 1.88 7.86 -9.45
CA VAL A 12 2.94 6.85 -9.60
C VAL A 12 3.63 7.01 -10.95
N TRP A 13 4.95 6.82 -10.98
CA TRP A 13 5.69 6.66 -12.23
C TRP A 13 5.79 5.17 -12.55
N ASP A 14 5.25 4.74 -13.70
CA ASP A 14 5.21 3.32 -14.07
C ASP A 14 6.45 2.83 -14.85
N GLY A 15 7.40 3.73 -15.11
CA GLY A 15 8.57 3.49 -15.95
C GLY A 15 8.51 4.25 -17.28
N SER A 16 7.31 4.53 -17.77
CA SER A 16 7.06 5.25 -19.04
C SER A 16 6.46 6.63 -18.83
N GLY A 17 5.66 6.79 -17.77
CA GLY A 17 4.90 8.02 -17.55
C GLY A 17 4.36 8.13 -16.14
N ILE A 18 3.74 9.29 -15.88
CA ILE A 18 3.00 9.56 -14.65
C ILE A 18 1.57 9.03 -14.81
N VAL A 19 1.15 8.18 -13.86
CA VAL A 19 -0.20 7.65 -13.76
C VAL A 19 -0.87 8.18 -12.49
N LEU A 20 -2.10 8.67 -12.62
CA LEU A 20 -2.96 8.99 -11.49
C LEU A 20 -3.94 7.84 -11.26
N VAL A 21 -3.84 7.21 -10.10
CA VAL A 21 -4.85 6.27 -9.61
C VAL A 21 -5.79 7.02 -8.68
N TRP A 22 -7.09 6.95 -8.96
CA TRP A 22 -8.14 7.43 -8.07
C TRP A 22 -9.07 6.28 -7.72
N LYS A 23 -9.24 6.03 -6.42
CA LYS A 23 -10.13 4.97 -5.92
C LYS A 23 -11.02 5.52 -4.81
N GLN A 24 -12.30 5.20 -4.90
CA GLN A 24 -13.29 5.36 -3.83
C GLN A 24 -13.63 3.98 -3.30
N LEU A 25 -13.73 3.86 -1.98
CA LEU A 25 -14.08 2.63 -1.29
C LEU A 25 -15.52 2.72 -0.80
N GLU A 26 -16.31 1.71 -1.11
CA GLU A 26 -17.72 1.62 -0.69
C GLU A 26 -17.88 0.99 0.70
N GLY A 27 -16.84 0.33 1.22
CA GLY A 27 -16.88 -0.49 2.44
C GLY A 27 -16.42 0.18 3.74
N GLY A 28 -16.09 1.48 3.72
CA GLY A 28 -15.64 2.22 4.91
C GLY A 28 -14.32 2.98 4.72
N PRO A 29 -13.84 3.67 5.76
CA PRO A 29 -12.67 4.54 5.68
C PRO A 29 -11.36 3.76 5.63
N LEU A 30 -10.37 4.28 4.91
CA LEU A 30 -8.98 3.85 4.96
C LEU A 30 -8.40 4.08 6.36
N ARG A 31 -7.77 3.05 6.90
CA ARG A 31 -6.92 3.21 8.09
C ARG A 31 -5.55 3.72 7.67
N TRP A 32 -5.39 5.03 7.60
CA TRP A 32 -4.11 5.62 7.16
C TRP A 32 -2.98 5.32 8.16
N PRO A 33 -1.83 4.82 7.69
CA PRO A 33 -0.63 4.70 8.51
C PRO A 33 -0.14 6.08 8.99
N PRO A 34 0.56 6.13 10.14
CA PRO A 34 1.19 7.35 10.60
C PRO A 34 2.26 7.78 9.58
N VAL A 35 2.27 9.07 9.28
CA VAL A 35 3.32 9.68 8.47
C VAL A 35 4.51 9.94 9.39
N VAL A 36 5.67 9.40 9.03
CA VAL A 36 6.94 9.60 9.75
C VAL A 36 7.90 10.28 8.79
N ASP A 37 8.50 11.38 9.22
CA ASP A 37 9.43 12.19 8.40
C ASP A 37 8.84 12.64 7.05
N GLY A 38 7.53 12.94 7.03
CA GLY A 38 6.83 13.41 5.84
C GLY A 38 6.48 12.32 4.82
N ALA A 39 6.81 11.05 5.09
CA ALA A 39 6.50 9.94 4.21
C ALA A 39 5.85 8.75 4.96
N VAL A 40 5.25 7.85 4.19
CA VAL A 40 4.84 6.52 4.67
C VAL A 40 5.63 5.50 3.88
N ARG A 41 6.28 4.57 4.58
CA ARG A 41 6.90 3.40 3.95
C ARG A 41 6.00 2.21 4.18
N LEU A 42 5.60 1.56 3.08
CA LEU A 42 4.79 0.34 3.11
C LEU A 42 5.51 -0.73 2.29
N THR A 43 5.46 -1.96 2.79
CA THR A 43 5.71 -3.14 1.97
C THR A 43 4.61 -3.29 0.91
N PRO A 44 4.85 -4.06 -0.17
CA PRO A 44 3.82 -4.31 -1.19
C PRO A 44 2.53 -4.90 -0.62
N VAL A 45 2.66 -5.73 0.43
CA VAL A 45 1.53 -6.38 1.09
C VAL A 45 0.73 -5.38 1.92
N GLU A 46 1.39 -4.52 2.69
CA GLU A 46 0.72 -3.47 3.46
C GLU A 46 0.04 -2.45 2.53
N PHE A 47 0.67 -2.12 1.40
CA PHE A 47 0.07 -1.27 0.38
C PHE A 47 -1.19 -1.91 -0.22
N ALA A 48 -1.14 -3.18 -0.62
CA ALA A 48 -2.31 -3.88 -1.16
C ALA A 48 -3.46 -3.92 -0.13
N ALA A 49 -3.15 -4.24 1.13
CA ALA A 49 -4.13 -4.22 2.21
C ALA A 49 -4.77 -2.83 2.40
N LEU A 50 -3.95 -1.78 2.47
CA LEU A 50 -4.44 -0.40 2.56
C LEU A 50 -5.30 -0.04 1.34
N PHE A 51 -4.84 -0.37 0.13
CA PHE A 51 -5.53 -0.06 -1.11
C PHE A 51 -6.91 -0.72 -1.18
N ASP A 52 -7.08 -1.90 -0.59
CA ASP A 52 -8.33 -2.65 -0.52
C ASP A 52 -9.13 -2.43 0.78
N ALA A 53 -8.79 -1.41 1.57
CA ALA A 53 -9.44 -1.07 2.84
C ALA A 53 -9.36 -2.17 3.92
N ILE A 54 -8.43 -3.11 3.78
CA ILE A 54 -8.13 -4.13 4.80
C ILE A 54 -7.28 -3.46 5.90
N ASP A 55 -7.48 -3.86 7.15
CA ASP A 55 -6.64 -3.38 8.26
C ASP A 55 -5.18 -3.86 8.07
N TRP A 56 -4.38 -3.01 7.44
CA TRP A 56 -2.98 -3.27 7.12
C TRP A 56 -2.14 -3.58 8.36
N THR A 57 -2.53 -3.11 9.56
CA THR A 57 -1.77 -3.43 10.79
C THR A 57 -1.87 -4.88 11.23
N ARG A 58 -2.83 -5.62 10.67
CA ARG A 58 -3.00 -7.06 10.93
C ARG A 58 -2.42 -7.93 9.82
N VAL A 59 -1.93 -7.31 8.74
CA VAL A 59 -1.39 -8.05 7.60
C VAL A 59 0.11 -8.19 7.76
N GLN A 60 0.58 -9.43 7.88
CA GLN A 60 2.01 -9.74 7.90
C GLN A 60 2.43 -10.22 6.52
N SER A 61 3.53 -9.67 6.00
CA SER A 61 4.18 -10.26 4.84
C SER A 61 4.74 -11.62 5.25
N THR A 62 4.32 -12.69 4.57
CA THR A 62 4.95 -14.00 4.77
C THR A 62 6.44 -13.88 4.45
N ARG A 63 7.29 -14.53 5.25
CA ARG A 63 8.73 -14.54 4.99
C ARG A 63 8.94 -15.01 3.56
N ARG A 64 9.63 -14.19 2.77
CA ARG A 64 10.07 -14.60 1.44
C ARG A 64 11.03 -15.76 1.65
N PHE A 65 10.57 -16.98 1.39
CA PHE A 65 11.47 -18.12 1.33
C PHE A 65 12.48 -17.80 0.23
N HIS A 66 13.74 -17.65 0.61
CA HIS A 66 14.80 -17.59 -0.39
C HIS A 66 14.72 -18.89 -1.17
N ARG A 67 14.59 -18.78 -2.50
CA ARG A 67 14.74 -19.93 -3.37
C ARG A 67 16.09 -20.56 -3.02
N PRO A 68 16.14 -21.84 -2.62
CA PRO A 68 17.41 -22.47 -2.32
C PRO A 68 18.28 -22.37 -3.59
N SER A 69 19.47 -21.80 -3.43
CA SER A 69 20.49 -21.86 -4.46
C SER A 69 20.95 -23.31 -4.53
N ALA A 70 20.91 -23.91 -5.71
CA ALA A 70 21.60 -25.18 -5.91
C ALA A 70 23.09 -24.95 -5.58
N PRO A 71 23.74 -25.84 -4.81
CA PRO A 71 25.19 -25.84 -4.71
C PRO A 71 25.78 -26.06 -6.11
N ALA A 72 26.88 -25.37 -6.39
CA ALA A 72 27.61 -25.44 -7.66
C ALA A 72 28.16 -26.84 -7.94
#